data_AF-A0A842IHK1-F1
#
_entry.id   AF-A0A842IHK1-F1
#
_cell.length_a   1.000
_cell.length_b   1.000
_cell.length_c   1.000
_cell.angle_alpha   90.00
_cell.angle_beta   90.00
_cell.angle_gamma   90.00
#
_symmetry.space_group_name_H-M   'P 1'
#
loop_
_entity.id
_entity.type
_entity.pdbx_description
1 polymer ?
#
loop_
_entity_poly.entity_id
_entity_poly.type
_entity_poly.pdbx_seq_one_letter_code
_entity_poly.pdbx_strand_id
1 'polypeptide(L)' 'MGKGDKKTKRGKIANKSYGARRPRKIRKKTPVEEKINIKGKT' A
#
# COMPACT_ATOMS: atom_id res chain seq x y z
N MET A 1 0.73 -19.24 13.38
CA MET A 1 0.84 -19.43 11.92
C MET A 1 2.17 -18.87 11.42
N GLY A 2 3.03 -19.73 10.87
CA GLY A 2 4.41 -19.40 10.48
C GLY A 2 4.54 -18.69 9.11
N LYS A 3 5.79 -18.54 8.64
CA LYS A 3 6.10 -17.88 7.36
C LYS A 3 5.66 -18.71 6.13
N GLY A 4 5.44 -20.01 6.29
CA GLY A 4 5.03 -20.91 5.19
C GLY A 4 3.58 -20.74 4.74
N ASP A 5 2.68 -20.26 5.62
CA ASP A 5 1.27 -20.13 5.27
C ASP A 5 0.97 -18.83 4.50
N LYS A 6 0.82 -18.98 3.18
CA LYS A 6 0.49 -17.93 2.20
C LYS A 6 -0.84 -17.20 2.47
N LYS A 7 -1.75 -17.77 3.26
CA LYS A 7 -3.03 -17.13 3.59
C LYS A 7 -2.88 -16.10 4.72
N THR A 8 -1.82 -16.17 5.52
CA THR A 8 -1.62 -15.25 6.65
C THR A 8 -0.87 -13.97 6.28
N LYS A 9 -0.96 -12.95 7.15
CA LYS A 9 -0.15 -11.72 7.00
C LYS A 9 1.35 -12.05 6.97
N ARG A 10 1.85 -12.89 7.88
CA ARG A 10 3.27 -13.27 7.95
C ARG A 10 3.75 -14.03 6.71
N GLY A 11 2.98 -15.01 6.23
CA GLY A 11 3.35 -15.72 5.00
C GLY A 11 3.19 -14.90 3.73
N LYS A 12 2.25 -13.94 3.67
CA LYS A 12 2.19 -12.95 2.57
C LYS A 12 3.37 -11.99 2.58
N ILE A 13 3.89 -11.61 3.76
CA ILE A 13 5.13 -10.83 3.89
C ILE A 13 6.31 -11.63 3.34
N ALA A 14 6.48 -12.88 3.78
CA ALA A 14 7.58 -13.74 3.35
C ALA A 14 7.54 -14.01 1.82
N ASN A 15 6.36 -14.27 1.27
CA ASN A 15 6.17 -14.56 -0.15
C ASN A 15 5.97 -13.31 -1.03
N LYS A 16 6.15 -12.09 -0.48
CA LYS A 16 6.00 -10.81 -1.19
C LYS A 16 4.64 -10.60 -1.88
N SER A 17 3.60 -11.34 -1.50
CA SER A 17 2.25 -11.25 -2.08
C SER A 17 1.34 -10.30 -1.30
N TYR A 18 0.21 -9.91 -1.89
CA TYR A 18 -0.76 -8.97 -1.30
C TYR A 18 -2.15 -9.61 -1.14
N GLY A 19 -3.08 -8.89 -0.52
CA GLY A 19 -4.50 -9.26 -0.43
C GLY A 19 -5.10 -8.79 0.88
N ALA A 20 -6.31 -9.26 1.23
CA ALA A 20 -7.06 -8.77 2.41
C ALA A 20 -6.22 -8.65 3.70
N ARG A 21 -5.39 -9.66 4.02
CA ARG A 21 -4.54 -9.67 5.22
C ARG A 21 -3.19 -8.94 5.09
N ARG A 22 -2.77 -8.57 3.87
CA ARG A 22 -1.58 -7.72 3.58
C ARG A 22 -1.95 -6.71 2.49
N PRO A 23 -2.78 -5.70 2.81
CA PRO A 23 -3.16 -4.70 1.84
C PRO A 23 -1.95 -3.85 1.45
N ARG A 24 -1.91 -3.37 0.21
CA ARG A 24 -0.98 -2.29 -0.14
C ARG A 24 -1.43 -1.06 0.63
N LYS A 25 -0.50 -0.33 1.25
CA LYS A 25 -0.75 1.09 1.55
C LYS A 25 -1.02 1.72 0.19
N ILE A 26 -2.29 1.92 -0.14
CA ILE A 26 -2.68 2.79 -1.24
C ILE A 26 -1.99 4.10 -0.88
N ARG A 27 -0.98 4.51 -1.65
CA ARG A 27 -0.45 5.87 -1.56
C ARG A 27 -1.70 6.73 -1.65
N LYS A 28 -2.08 7.41 -0.56
CA LYS A 28 -3.14 8.40 -0.61
C LYS A 28 -2.74 9.28 -1.79
N LYS A 29 -3.44 9.16 -2.92
CA LYS A 29 -3.22 10.09 -4.02
C LYS A 29 -3.48 11.43 -3.35
N THR A 30 -2.50 12.32 -3.34
CA THR A 30 -2.74 13.67 -2.87
C THR A 30 -3.98 14.16 -3.59
N PRO A 31 -4.97 14.72 -2.86
CA PRO A 31 -6.17 15.25 -3.48
C PRO A 31 -5.78 16.23 -4.59
N VAL A 32 -6.61 16.31 -5.62
CA VAL A 32 -6.31 17.12 -6.81
C VAL A 32 -6.04 18.58 -6.43
N GLU A 33 -6.72 19.07 -5.40
CA GLU A 33 -6.53 20.39 -4.78
C GLU A 33 -5.08 20.65 -4.35
N GLU A 34 -4.43 19.70 -3.67
CA GLU A 34 -3.03 19.83 -3.25
C GLU A 34 -2.07 19.86 -4.45
N LYS A 35 -2.41 19.21 -5.57
CA LYS A 35 -1.58 19.21 -6.78
C LYS A 35 -1.63 20.54 -7.53
N ILE A 36 -2.80 21.19 -7.56
CA ILE A 36 -2.98 22.48 -8.25
C ILE A 36 -2.23 23.59 -7.50
N ASN A 37 -2.25 23.57 -6.17
CA ASN A 37 -1.60 24.57 -5.33
C ASN A 37 -0.06 24.59 -5.46
N ILE A 38 0.55 23.47 -5.85
CA ILE A 38 1.99 23.36 -6.12
C ILE A 38 2.34 23.90 -7.51
N LYS A 39 1.42 23.80 -8.48
CA LYS A 39 1.66 24.19 -9.88
C LYS A 39 1.53 25.69 -10.14
N GLY A 40 0.87 26.43 -9.25
CA GLY A 40 0.66 27.88 -9.37
C GLY A 40 1.67 28.77 -8.62
N LYS A 41 2.76 28.20 -8.08
CA LYS A 41 3.77 28.93 -7.27
C LYS A 41 5.12 29.11 -7.97
N THR A 42 5.19 28.92 -9.28
CA THR A 42 6.40 29.17 -10.09
C THR A 42 6.14 30.24 -11.13
#